data_AF-A0A662GD66-F1
#
_entry.id   AF-A0A662GD66-F1
#
_cell.length_a   1.000
_cell.length_b   1.000
_cell.length_c   1.000
_cell.angle_alpha   90.00
_cell.angle_beta   90.00
_cell.angle_gamma   90.00
#
_symmetry.space_group_name_H-M   'P 1'
#
loop_
_entity.id
_entity.type
_entity.pdbx_description
1 polymer ?
#
loop_
_entity_poly.entity_id
_entity_poly.type
_entity_poly.pdbx_seq_one_letter_code
_entity_poly.pdbx_strand_id
1 'polypeptide(L)'
;MDEGQDAVITIQVDLLSGTGKPVTLSLLGLPAGTTYSFSTTTVTPPGTSVLTIKTTGLTGTYTVTIKGKHGTVEKTDSFTLKITKFDFSISVSPKSLEVNQGETAQVVITVNLVSGTAKPVSLSAIGIPSGATYTVSPMKVTPPGSAVLTINTGSAKGTYTVIVKGTGDGKEKTDTFIITIKEKKCIIATATYGSEVSDEVNLLRRFRDNIVLSTYAGQRFYTAFNTFYYSWSPQIAQIILKCPELKIPMRIVLYPLLGTLLFATTIVNPIVPLNSELAVYLAGTMISTLLGIIYVTPVNMTLDRIFKRKIFAKKTSLKLTYITMGILIASIMAQILTLDLALTITTAAYVVMLIVTSSYIATTKILNTYKQRK
;
A
#
# COMPACT_ATOMS: atom_id res chain seq x y z
N MET A 1 12.79 -36.92 -3.69
CA MET A 1 13.91 -35.97 -3.80
C MET A 1 13.58 -34.92 -4.85
N ASP A 2 14.31 -33.81 -4.87
CA ASP A 2 14.08 -32.76 -5.86
C ASP A 2 14.83 -33.01 -7.17
N GLU A 3 14.27 -32.48 -8.25
CA GLU A 3 14.93 -32.41 -9.56
C GLU A 3 16.33 -31.78 -9.43
N GLY A 4 17.33 -32.40 -10.05
CA GLY A 4 18.72 -31.95 -10.04
C GLY A 4 19.53 -32.38 -8.82
N GLN A 5 18.94 -33.10 -7.86
CA GLN A 5 19.66 -33.74 -6.76
C GLN A 5 20.05 -35.18 -7.12
N ASP A 6 21.12 -35.66 -6.48
CA ASP A 6 21.56 -37.04 -6.62
C ASP A 6 20.85 -37.94 -5.59
N ALA A 7 20.30 -39.06 -6.03
CA ALA A 7 19.80 -40.10 -5.13
C ALA A 7 20.98 -40.95 -4.68
N VAL A 8 21.20 -41.09 -3.36
CA VAL A 8 22.25 -41.95 -2.80
C VAL A 8 21.59 -43.07 -1.99
N ILE A 9 21.84 -44.32 -2.38
CA ILE A 9 21.20 -45.51 -1.81
C ILE A 9 22.28 -46.53 -1.46
N THR A 10 22.29 -47.01 -0.22
CA THR A 10 23.17 -48.11 0.20
C THR A 10 22.51 -49.45 -0.12
N ILE A 11 23.16 -50.25 -0.95
CA ILE A 11 22.75 -51.61 -1.28
C ILE A 11 23.50 -52.56 -0.37
N GLN A 12 22.74 -53.38 0.35
CA GLN A 12 23.27 -54.46 1.17
C GLN A 12 23.10 -55.79 0.44
N VAL A 13 24.17 -56.57 0.38
CA VAL A 13 24.15 -57.91 -0.22
C VAL A 13 24.48 -58.92 0.86
N ASP A 14 23.44 -59.62 1.32
CA ASP A 14 23.56 -60.57 2.43
C ASP A 14 23.90 -61.99 1.96
N LEU A 15 24.73 -62.67 2.74
CA LEU A 15 25.03 -64.09 2.54
C LEU A 15 24.03 -64.94 3.31
N LEU A 16 23.14 -65.64 2.61
CA LEU A 16 22.14 -66.50 3.25
C LEU A 16 22.73 -67.84 3.72
N SER A 17 23.66 -68.41 2.96
CA SER A 17 24.32 -69.68 3.28
C SER A 17 25.57 -69.91 2.40
N GLY A 18 26.53 -70.69 2.89
CA GLY A 18 27.71 -71.12 2.12
C GLY A 18 28.85 -70.09 2.12
N THR A 19 29.67 -70.08 1.07
CA THR A 19 30.75 -69.10 0.87
C THR A 19 30.32 -67.99 -0.09
N GLY A 20 30.68 -66.75 0.24
CA GLY A 20 30.40 -65.59 -0.59
C GLY A 20 31.06 -65.71 -1.96
N LYS A 21 30.29 -65.48 -3.03
CA LYS A 21 30.78 -65.37 -4.41
C LYS A 21 30.49 -63.98 -4.97
N PRO A 22 31.31 -63.46 -5.90
CA PRO A 22 31.12 -62.12 -6.44
C PRO A 22 29.78 -62.00 -7.18
N VAL A 23 28.92 -61.08 -6.73
CA VAL A 23 27.62 -60.74 -7.34
C VAL A 23 27.75 -59.45 -8.12
N THR A 24 27.39 -59.45 -9.41
CA THR A 24 27.36 -58.26 -10.24
C THR A 24 26.01 -57.53 -10.08
N LEU A 25 26.07 -56.24 -9.80
CA LEU A 25 24.92 -55.36 -9.62
C LEU A 25 24.55 -54.65 -10.94
N SER A 26 23.25 -54.54 -11.21
CA SER A 26 22.68 -53.80 -12.35
C SER A 26 21.36 -53.15 -11.97
N LEU A 27 20.92 -52.15 -12.74
CA LEU A 27 19.64 -51.46 -12.55
C LEU A 27 18.74 -51.62 -13.78
N LEU A 28 17.44 -51.68 -13.51
CA LEU A 28 16.35 -51.63 -14.49
C LEU A 28 15.29 -50.62 -14.03
N GLY A 29 14.51 -50.09 -14.97
CA GLY A 29 13.40 -49.17 -14.67
C GLY A 29 13.82 -47.71 -14.43
N LEU A 30 15.07 -47.34 -14.76
CA LEU A 30 15.50 -45.95 -14.74
C LEU A 30 14.89 -45.16 -15.91
N PRO A 31 14.40 -43.92 -15.69
CA PRO A 31 13.89 -43.10 -16.78
C PRO A 31 14.99 -42.66 -17.74
N ALA A 32 14.61 -42.45 -19.01
CA ALA A 32 15.51 -41.96 -20.05
C ALA A 32 16.18 -40.64 -19.63
N GLY A 33 17.48 -40.52 -19.89
CA GLY A 33 18.27 -39.34 -19.53
C GLY A 33 18.85 -39.33 -18.11
N THR A 34 18.64 -40.40 -17.32
CA THR A 34 19.35 -40.59 -16.04
C THR A 34 20.68 -41.32 -16.23
N THR A 35 21.64 -41.01 -15.37
CA THR A 35 22.88 -41.79 -15.23
C THR A 35 22.97 -42.34 -13.82
N TYR A 36 23.55 -43.52 -13.65
CA TYR A 36 23.81 -44.10 -12.34
C TYR A 36 25.22 -44.65 -12.24
N SER A 37 25.72 -44.75 -11.01
CA SER A 37 27.00 -45.38 -10.70
C SER A 37 26.91 -46.16 -9.40
N PHE A 38 27.61 -47.29 -9.34
CA PHE A 38 27.86 -48.02 -8.10
C PHE A 38 29.27 -47.71 -7.61
N SER A 39 29.47 -47.54 -6.30
CA SER A 39 30.82 -47.47 -5.71
C SER A 39 31.63 -48.72 -6.03
N THR A 40 30.96 -49.88 -6.05
CA THR A 40 31.48 -51.17 -6.53
C THR A 40 30.40 -51.90 -7.32
N THR A 41 30.69 -52.26 -8.57
CA THR A 41 29.74 -52.99 -9.43
C THR A 41 29.66 -54.48 -9.10
N THR A 42 30.63 -54.99 -8.35
CA THR A 42 30.71 -56.39 -7.92
C THR A 42 30.91 -56.43 -6.41
N VAL A 43 30.06 -57.17 -5.71
CA VAL A 43 30.08 -57.30 -4.24
C VAL A 43 30.13 -58.77 -3.86
N THR A 44 31.04 -59.15 -2.96
CA THR A 44 31.08 -60.50 -2.38
C THR A 44 30.28 -60.49 -1.06
N PRO A 45 29.22 -61.29 -0.92
CA PRO A 45 28.39 -61.29 0.29
C PRO A 45 29.14 -61.89 1.50
N PRO A 46 28.98 -61.35 2.72
CA PRO A 46 28.24 -60.12 3.04
C PRO A 46 29.03 -58.86 2.64
N GLY A 47 28.37 -57.88 2.02
CA GLY A 47 29.02 -56.63 1.61
C GLY A 47 28.04 -55.55 1.18
N THR A 48 28.55 -54.35 0.91
CA THR A 48 27.74 -53.19 0.51
C THR A 48 28.28 -52.50 -0.74
N SER A 49 27.39 -51.79 -1.43
CA SER A 49 27.72 -50.89 -2.53
C SER A 49 26.82 -49.66 -2.48
N VAL A 50 27.35 -48.48 -2.76
CA VAL A 50 26.59 -47.22 -2.80
C VAL A 50 26.17 -46.95 -4.23
N LEU A 51 24.86 -46.90 -4.47
CA LEU A 51 24.25 -46.48 -5.72
C LEU A 51 24.01 -44.97 -5.69
N THR A 52 24.57 -44.27 -6.68
CA THR A 52 24.29 -42.85 -6.95
C THR A 52 23.51 -42.73 -8.26
N ILE A 53 22.37 -42.05 -8.25
CA ILE A 53 21.54 -41.77 -9.44
C ILE A 53 21.47 -40.27 -9.65
N LYS A 54 21.92 -39.79 -10.81
CA LYS A 54 21.80 -38.37 -11.20
C LYS A 54 20.49 -38.13 -11.92
N THR A 55 19.74 -37.13 -11.48
CA THR A 55 18.38 -36.85 -11.98
C THR A 55 18.21 -35.42 -12.48
N THR A 56 18.74 -35.13 -13.66
CA THR A 56 18.56 -33.82 -14.32
C THR A 56 17.35 -33.84 -15.25
N GLY A 57 16.44 -32.87 -15.12
CA GLY A 57 15.37 -32.65 -16.10
C GLY A 57 14.13 -33.55 -15.97
N LEU A 58 13.96 -34.27 -14.87
CA LEU A 58 12.93 -35.31 -14.73
C LEU A 58 12.02 -35.04 -13.54
N THR A 59 10.73 -35.31 -13.69
CA THR A 59 9.74 -35.36 -12.61
C THR A 59 8.91 -36.63 -12.72
N GLY A 60 8.34 -37.10 -11.63
CA GLY A 60 7.49 -38.29 -11.61
C GLY A 60 7.89 -39.32 -10.56
N THR A 61 7.24 -40.46 -10.62
CA THR A 61 7.47 -41.59 -9.71
C THR A 61 7.87 -42.80 -10.54
N TYR A 62 9.04 -43.36 -10.25
CA TYR A 62 9.64 -44.46 -11.01
C TYR A 62 9.90 -45.64 -10.08
N THR A 63 9.54 -46.84 -10.50
CA THR A 63 9.93 -48.08 -9.83
C THR A 63 11.27 -48.52 -10.39
N VAL A 64 12.31 -48.47 -9.57
CA VAL A 64 13.67 -48.88 -9.95
C VAL A 64 13.94 -50.25 -9.36
N THR A 65 14.37 -51.19 -10.21
CA THR A 65 14.67 -52.56 -9.81
C THR A 65 16.19 -52.76 -9.81
N ILE A 66 16.73 -53.13 -8.66
CA ILE A 66 18.11 -53.56 -8.47
C ILE A 66 18.19 -55.06 -8.74
N LYS A 67 19.19 -55.47 -9.49
CA LYS A 67 19.43 -56.86 -9.87
C LYS A 67 20.84 -57.28 -9.50
N GLY A 68 20.96 -58.27 -8.64
CA GLY A 68 22.20 -58.95 -8.30
C GLY A 68 22.28 -60.30 -8.99
N LYS A 69 23.33 -60.54 -9.79
CA LYS A 69 23.52 -61.77 -10.56
C LYS A 69 24.86 -62.44 -10.27
N HIS A 70 24.84 -63.75 -10.08
CA HIS A 70 26.03 -64.61 -10.06
C HIS A 70 25.73 -65.89 -10.86
N GLY A 71 26.39 -66.07 -12.00
CA GLY A 71 26.10 -67.18 -12.92
C GLY A 71 24.65 -67.15 -13.41
N THR A 72 23.87 -68.21 -13.15
CA THR A 72 22.44 -68.32 -13.48
C THR A 72 21.53 -67.83 -12.34
N VAL A 73 22.07 -67.56 -11.16
CA VAL A 73 21.30 -67.11 -9.99
C VAL A 73 21.13 -65.60 -10.06
N GLU A 74 19.88 -65.17 -9.92
CA GLU A 74 19.48 -63.78 -9.99
C GLU A 74 18.52 -63.46 -8.85
N LYS A 75 18.75 -62.32 -8.19
CA LYS A 75 17.84 -61.77 -7.19
C LYS A 75 17.57 -60.32 -7.52
N THR A 76 16.35 -59.90 -7.26
CA THR A 76 15.88 -58.55 -7.52
C THR A 76 15.30 -57.94 -6.27
N ASP A 77 15.52 -56.65 -6.11
CA ASP A 77 14.82 -55.81 -5.13
C ASP A 77 14.36 -54.53 -5.84
N SER A 78 13.33 -53.86 -5.34
CA SER A 78 12.80 -52.65 -5.98
C SER A 78 12.50 -51.55 -4.98
N PHE A 79 12.78 -50.32 -5.39
CA PHE A 79 12.46 -49.12 -4.62
C PHE A 79 11.75 -48.09 -5.50
N THR A 80 11.08 -47.14 -4.85
CA THR A 80 10.39 -46.05 -5.54
C THR A 80 11.23 -44.78 -5.55
N LEU A 81 11.62 -44.32 -6.74
CA LEU A 81 12.29 -43.04 -6.97
C LEU A 81 11.24 -41.97 -7.32
N LYS A 82 10.89 -41.13 -6.33
CA LYS A 82 10.01 -39.97 -6.54
C LYS A 82 10.84 -38.69 -6.72
N ILE A 83 10.73 -38.07 -7.90
CA ILE A 83 11.41 -36.84 -8.27
C ILE A 83 10.37 -35.73 -8.41
N THR A 84 10.47 -34.70 -7.58
CA THR A 84 9.54 -33.57 -7.56
C THR A 84 10.21 -32.29 -8.01
N LYS A 85 9.44 -31.41 -8.65
CA LYS A 85 9.84 -30.02 -8.89
C LYS A 85 9.13 -29.12 -7.90
N PHE A 86 9.76 -27.99 -7.58
CA PHE A 86 9.11 -26.94 -6.82
C PHE A 86 7.83 -26.49 -7.55
N ASP A 87 6.71 -26.56 -6.85
CA ASP A 87 5.46 -25.92 -7.25
C ASP A 87 4.77 -25.34 -6.01
N PHE A 88 3.99 -24.30 -6.22
CA PHE A 88 3.29 -23.59 -5.16
C PHE A 88 1.91 -23.13 -5.63
N SER A 89 1.08 -22.70 -4.69
CA SER A 89 -0.20 -22.04 -4.94
C SER A 89 -0.27 -20.72 -4.19
N ILE A 90 -1.07 -19.80 -4.72
CA ILE A 90 -1.35 -18.50 -4.10
C ILE A 90 -2.85 -18.37 -3.95
N SER A 91 -3.27 -17.85 -2.80
CA SER A 91 -4.65 -17.45 -2.55
C SER A 91 -4.69 -16.09 -1.85
N VAL A 92 -5.71 -15.30 -2.17
CA VAL A 92 -5.90 -13.94 -1.68
C VAL A 92 -7.25 -13.83 -0.96
N SER A 93 -7.25 -13.25 0.24
CA SER A 93 -8.46 -13.04 1.04
C SER A 93 -8.44 -11.68 1.76
N PRO A 94 -9.55 -10.91 1.76
CA PRO A 94 -10.84 -11.22 1.13
C PRO A 94 -10.86 -11.06 -0.41
N LYS A 95 -11.87 -11.64 -1.08
CA LYS A 95 -12.04 -11.57 -2.56
C LYS A 95 -12.67 -10.29 -3.06
N SER A 96 -13.28 -9.52 -2.17
CA SER A 96 -13.86 -8.22 -2.48
C SER A 96 -13.66 -7.27 -1.29
N LEU A 97 -13.26 -6.03 -1.56
CA LEU A 97 -13.19 -4.97 -0.56
C LEU A 97 -13.91 -3.72 -1.05
N GLU A 98 -14.57 -3.05 -0.11
CA GLU A 98 -15.03 -1.68 -0.30
C GLU A 98 -14.24 -0.76 0.62
N VAL A 99 -13.69 0.32 0.05
CA VAL A 99 -12.89 1.30 0.77
C VAL A 99 -13.22 2.69 0.24
N ASN A 100 -13.12 3.73 1.07
CA ASN A 100 -13.35 5.08 0.57
C ASN A 100 -12.06 5.68 -0.02
N GLN A 101 -12.21 6.60 -0.95
CA GLN A 101 -11.10 7.37 -1.50
C GLN A 101 -10.26 8.03 -0.39
N GLY A 102 -8.94 7.93 -0.53
CA GLY A 102 -7.95 8.44 0.43
C GLY A 102 -7.71 7.53 1.64
N GLU A 103 -8.36 6.37 1.73
CA GLU A 103 -8.12 5.37 2.77
C GLU A 103 -7.22 4.23 2.30
N THR A 104 -6.81 3.40 3.26
CA THR A 104 -5.98 2.23 3.04
C THR A 104 -6.82 0.96 3.12
N ALA A 105 -6.62 0.04 2.17
CA ALA A 105 -7.15 -1.32 2.19
C ALA A 105 -6.03 -2.34 2.42
N GLN A 106 -6.33 -3.44 3.10
CA GLN A 106 -5.38 -4.53 3.33
C GLN A 106 -5.97 -5.87 2.89
N VAL A 107 -5.13 -6.70 2.29
CA VAL A 107 -5.49 -8.03 1.80
C VAL A 107 -4.37 -9.01 2.17
N VAL A 108 -4.75 -10.20 2.62
CA VAL A 108 -3.78 -11.25 2.97
C VAL A 108 -3.54 -12.13 1.75
N ILE A 109 -2.27 -12.32 1.43
CA ILE A 109 -1.77 -13.26 0.43
C ILE A 109 -1.25 -14.48 1.18
N THR A 110 -1.78 -15.65 0.88
CA THR A 110 -1.30 -16.93 1.40
C THR A 110 -0.58 -17.68 0.29
N VAL A 111 0.59 -18.23 0.59
CA VAL A 111 1.40 -19.02 -0.33
C VAL A 111 1.61 -20.40 0.27
N ASN A 112 1.18 -21.45 -0.44
CA ASN A 112 1.29 -22.84 0.02
C ASN A 112 2.24 -23.63 -0.89
N LEU A 113 3.03 -24.53 -0.29
CA LEU A 113 3.85 -25.49 -1.03
C LEU A 113 2.95 -26.57 -1.64
N VAL A 114 3.10 -26.84 -2.92
CA VAL A 114 2.36 -27.90 -3.63
C VAL A 114 3.24 -29.13 -3.83
N SER A 115 4.50 -28.95 -4.25
CA SER A 115 5.47 -30.03 -4.40
C SER A 115 6.92 -29.54 -4.34
N GLY A 116 7.87 -30.46 -4.12
CA GLY A 116 9.30 -30.18 -4.07
C GLY A 116 9.74 -29.49 -2.77
N THR A 117 11.01 -29.07 -2.69
CA THR A 117 11.49 -28.23 -1.58
C THR A 117 11.04 -26.79 -1.75
N ALA A 118 10.63 -26.16 -0.64
CA ALA A 118 10.22 -24.77 -0.61
C ALA A 118 11.34 -23.83 -1.08
N LYS A 119 11.02 -22.99 -2.06
CA LYS A 119 11.89 -21.93 -2.57
C LYS A 119 11.22 -20.56 -2.37
N PRO A 120 12.00 -19.46 -2.29
CA PRO A 120 11.43 -18.11 -2.16
C PRO A 120 10.54 -17.73 -3.35
N VAL A 121 9.34 -17.25 -3.07
CA VAL A 121 8.38 -16.71 -4.05
C VAL A 121 8.31 -15.19 -3.90
N SER A 122 8.64 -14.46 -4.97
CA SER A 122 8.49 -13.00 -5.06
C SER A 122 7.06 -12.61 -5.38
N LEU A 123 6.48 -11.71 -4.59
CA LEU A 123 5.10 -11.25 -4.70
C LEU A 123 5.01 -9.85 -5.33
N SER A 124 3.98 -9.61 -6.13
CA SER A 124 3.68 -8.33 -6.76
C SER A 124 2.16 -8.18 -7.01
N ALA A 125 1.70 -6.96 -7.27
CA ALA A 125 0.32 -6.69 -7.64
C ALA A 125 0.25 -5.91 -8.97
N ILE A 126 -0.73 -6.26 -9.80
CA ILE A 126 -1.02 -5.67 -11.11
C ILE A 126 -2.49 -5.21 -11.11
N GLY A 127 -2.81 -4.19 -11.90
CA GLY A 127 -4.17 -3.63 -11.95
C GLY A 127 -4.46 -2.65 -10.81
N ILE A 128 -3.42 -2.06 -10.22
CA ILE A 128 -3.56 -1.01 -9.21
C ILE A 128 -4.11 0.26 -9.90
N PRO A 129 -5.17 0.89 -9.35
CA PRO A 129 -5.78 2.08 -9.92
C PRO A 129 -4.79 3.24 -10.10
N SER A 130 -5.00 4.07 -11.13
CA SER A 130 -4.27 5.35 -11.24
C SER A 130 -4.57 6.25 -10.03
N GLY A 131 -3.53 6.83 -9.43
CA GLY A 131 -3.64 7.63 -8.21
C GLY A 131 -3.63 6.83 -6.91
N ALA A 132 -3.54 5.50 -6.97
CA ALA A 132 -3.31 4.62 -5.83
C ALA A 132 -1.87 4.09 -5.81
N THR A 133 -1.40 3.66 -4.64
CA THR A 133 -0.11 2.99 -4.44
C THR A 133 -0.29 1.69 -3.66
N TYR A 134 0.69 0.79 -3.71
CA TYR A 134 0.65 -0.45 -2.95
C TYR A 134 2.01 -0.84 -2.37
N THR A 135 1.98 -1.61 -1.30
CA THR A 135 3.14 -2.27 -0.70
C THR A 135 2.79 -3.71 -0.34
N VAL A 136 3.77 -4.62 -0.38
CA VAL A 136 3.61 -6.01 0.04
C VAL A 136 4.67 -6.32 1.09
N SER A 137 4.25 -6.83 2.25
CA SER A 137 5.16 -7.17 3.35
C SER A 137 4.86 -8.55 3.94
N PRO A 138 5.81 -9.51 3.91
CA PRO A 138 7.09 -9.45 3.18
C PRO A 138 6.91 -9.58 1.65
N MET A 139 7.81 -8.98 0.87
CA MET A 139 7.79 -9.07 -0.61
C MET A 139 8.23 -10.44 -1.15
N LYS A 140 8.92 -11.24 -0.32
CA LYS A 140 9.30 -12.63 -0.62
C LYS A 140 8.79 -13.55 0.48
N VAL A 141 8.17 -14.65 0.09
CA VAL A 141 7.63 -15.67 1.00
C VAL A 141 8.17 -17.04 0.58
N THR A 142 8.75 -17.78 1.53
CA THR A 142 9.08 -19.20 1.32
C THR A 142 7.88 -20.04 1.78
N PRO A 143 7.24 -20.84 0.92
CA PRO A 143 6.02 -21.56 1.30
C PRO A 143 6.28 -22.67 2.35
N PRO A 144 5.35 -22.92 3.28
CA PRO A 144 4.12 -22.18 3.51
C PRO A 144 4.37 -20.83 4.22
N GLY A 145 3.63 -19.80 3.85
CA GLY A 145 3.72 -18.49 4.49
C GLY A 145 2.69 -17.50 3.97
N SER A 146 2.72 -16.28 4.50
CA SER A 146 1.80 -15.22 4.10
C SER A 146 2.48 -13.86 3.99
N ALA A 147 1.82 -12.96 3.27
CA ALA A 147 2.18 -11.55 3.17
C ALA A 147 0.93 -10.68 3.19
N VAL A 148 1.08 -9.43 3.59
CA VAL A 148 0.00 -8.43 3.56
C VAL A 148 0.24 -7.49 2.39
N LEU A 149 -0.72 -7.42 1.48
CA LEU A 149 -0.83 -6.39 0.46
C LEU A 149 -1.60 -5.20 1.04
N THR A 150 -0.94 -4.06 1.13
CA THR A 150 -1.54 -2.79 1.57
C THR A 150 -1.70 -1.88 0.35
N ILE A 151 -2.92 -1.41 0.08
CA ILE A 151 -3.24 -0.47 -1.00
C ILE A 151 -3.67 0.85 -0.38
N ASN A 152 -2.92 1.93 -0.66
CA ASN A 152 -3.37 3.28 -0.38
C ASN A 152 -4.12 3.80 -1.61
N THR A 153 -5.41 4.06 -1.46
CA THR A 153 -6.29 4.42 -2.58
C THR A 153 -6.01 5.81 -3.16
N GLY A 154 -5.36 6.71 -2.41
CA GLY A 154 -5.05 8.07 -2.86
C GLY A 154 -6.26 8.76 -3.50
N SER A 155 -6.11 9.22 -4.75
CA SER A 155 -7.18 9.88 -5.50
C SER A 155 -8.05 8.93 -6.35
N ALA A 156 -7.77 7.62 -6.34
CA ALA A 156 -8.48 6.64 -7.15
C ALA A 156 -9.97 6.51 -6.75
N LYS A 157 -10.80 6.14 -7.72
CA LYS A 157 -12.25 5.89 -7.54
C LYS A 157 -12.78 4.92 -8.59
N GLY A 158 -13.82 4.17 -8.25
CA GLY A 158 -14.40 3.13 -9.10
C GLY A 158 -14.02 1.72 -8.68
N THR A 159 -14.36 0.73 -9.50
CA THR A 159 -14.15 -0.69 -9.22
C THR A 159 -13.03 -1.25 -10.10
N TYR A 160 -12.10 -1.97 -9.47
CA TYR A 160 -10.91 -2.50 -10.13
C TYR A 160 -10.69 -3.97 -9.76
N THR A 161 -10.20 -4.74 -10.73
CA THR A 161 -9.72 -6.10 -10.50
C THR A 161 -8.21 -6.05 -10.31
N VAL A 162 -7.76 -6.41 -9.11
CA VAL A 162 -6.32 -6.48 -8.78
C VAL A 162 -5.86 -7.93 -8.90
N ILE A 163 -4.75 -8.13 -9.61
CA ILE A 163 -4.12 -9.42 -9.82
C ILE A 163 -2.88 -9.49 -8.94
N VAL A 164 -2.87 -10.42 -7.99
CA VAL A 164 -1.68 -10.75 -7.20
C VAL A 164 -0.91 -11.82 -7.96
N LYS A 165 0.38 -11.58 -8.17
CA LYS A 165 1.29 -12.48 -8.89
C LYS A 165 2.42 -12.90 -7.97
N GLY A 166 2.66 -14.21 -7.89
CA GLY A 166 3.87 -14.77 -7.29
C GLY A 166 4.73 -15.48 -8.33
N THR A 167 6.04 -15.26 -8.24
CA THR A 167 7.03 -15.89 -9.12
C THR A 167 8.11 -16.56 -8.28
N GLY A 168 8.40 -17.84 -8.54
CA GLY A 168 9.46 -18.58 -7.87
C GLY A 168 9.93 -19.76 -8.71
N ASP A 169 11.25 -19.93 -8.86
CA ASP A 169 11.87 -21.03 -9.63
C ASP A 169 11.34 -21.21 -11.07
N GLY A 170 11.07 -20.10 -11.76
CA GLY A 170 10.49 -20.12 -13.12
C GLY A 170 9.01 -20.50 -13.18
N LYS A 171 8.34 -20.69 -12.03
CA LYS A 171 6.89 -20.84 -11.93
C LYS A 171 6.23 -19.52 -11.60
N GLU A 172 5.05 -19.31 -12.18
CA GLU A 172 4.20 -18.16 -11.94
C GLU A 172 2.80 -18.63 -11.54
N LYS A 173 2.25 -18.04 -10.48
CA LYS A 173 0.87 -18.27 -10.04
C LYS A 173 0.23 -16.93 -9.77
N THR A 174 -1.06 -16.84 -10.06
CA THR A 174 -1.83 -15.62 -9.86
C THR A 174 -3.12 -15.93 -9.12
N ASP A 175 -3.61 -14.91 -8.41
CA ASP A 175 -4.95 -14.91 -7.86
C ASP A 175 -5.49 -13.47 -7.85
N THR A 176 -6.80 -13.31 -7.88
CA THR A 176 -7.44 -12.00 -8.07
C THR A 176 -8.41 -11.66 -6.95
N PHE A 177 -8.61 -10.36 -6.73
CA PHE A 177 -9.69 -9.81 -5.91
C PHE A 177 -10.21 -8.51 -6.53
N ILE A 178 -11.41 -8.12 -6.11
CA ILE A 178 -12.06 -6.88 -6.55
C ILE A 178 -11.93 -5.83 -5.45
N ILE A 179 -11.55 -4.60 -5.83
CA ILE A 179 -11.58 -3.44 -4.93
C ILE A 179 -12.53 -2.39 -5.50
N THR A 180 -13.52 -1.99 -4.69
CA THR A 180 -14.44 -0.89 -5.01
C THR A 180 -14.08 0.31 -4.15
N ILE A 181 -13.62 1.37 -4.81
CA ILE A 181 -13.21 2.61 -4.16
C ILE A 181 -14.33 3.63 -4.28
N LYS A 182 -15.00 3.91 -3.16
CA LYS A 182 -16.11 4.85 -3.08
C LYS A 182 -15.58 6.29 -3.06
N GLU A 183 -16.03 7.10 -4.01
CA GLU A 183 -15.73 8.53 -4.01
C GLU A 183 -16.36 9.21 -2.79
N LYS A 184 -15.56 9.98 -2.03
CA LYS A 184 -16.08 10.82 -0.95
C LYS A 184 -16.79 12.04 -1.56
N LYS A 185 -17.96 12.43 -1.04
CA LYS A 185 -18.77 13.51 -1.64
C LYS A 185 -18.51 14.87 -1.00
N CYS A 186 -18.53 15.94 -1.79
CA CYS A 186 -18.54 17.31 -1.24
C CYS A 186 -19.98 17.66 -0.78
N ILE A 187 -20.45 17.03 0.29
CA ILE A 187 -21.89 17.00 0.64
C ILE A 187 -22.54 18.36 0.92
N ILE A 188 -21.85 19.28 1.61
CA ILE A 188 -22.39 20.63 1.86
C ILE A 188 -22.49 21.41 0.54
N ALA A 189 -21.44 21.39 -0.29
CA ALA A 189 -21.46 22.06 -1.59
C ALA A 189 -22.53 21.44 -2.51
N THR A 190 -22.64 20.12 -2.55
CA THR A 190 -23.66 19.42 -3.35
C THR A 190 -25.07 19.80 -2.91
N ALA A 191 -25.33 19.84 -1.59
CA ALA A 191 -26.64 20.28 -1.07
C ALA A 191 -26.94 21.76 -1.41
N THR A 192 -25.91 22.61 -1.38
CA THR A 192 -26.02 24.06 -1.63
C THR A 192 -26.24 24.40 -3.11
N TYR A 193 -25.51 23.75 -4.01
CA TYR A 193 -25.58 23.99 -5.46
C TYR A 193 -26.59 23.09 -6.16
N GLY A 194 -27.03 22.00 -5.51
CA GLY A 194 -28.10 21.12 -5.99
C GLY A 194 -27.66 20.10 -7.04
N SER A 195 -26.37 20.07 -7.41
CA SER A 195 -25.83 19.11 -8.38
C SER A 195 -24.45 18.66 -7.96
N GLU A 196 -24.19 17.36 -8.10
CA GLU A 196 -22.84 16.82 -7.93
C GLU A 196 -21.92 17.25 -9.07
N VAL A 197 -22.43 17.59 -10.25
CA VAL A 197 -21.62 17.96 -11.42
C VAL A 197 -21.52 19.47 -11.63
N SER A 198 -21.90 20.28 -10.64
CA SER A 198 -21.73 21.74 -10.74
C SER A 198 -20.25 22.13 -10.77
N ASP A 199 -19.94 23.27 -11.38
CA ASP A 199 -18.56 23.75 -11.51
C ASP A 199 -17.90 23.99 -10.15
N GLU A 200 -18.67 24.46 -9.17
CA GLU A 200 -18.21 24.70 -7.79
C GLU A 200 -17.84 23.40 -7.09
N VAL A 201 -18.68 22.37 -7.22
CA VAL A 201 -18.39 21.05 -6.65
C VAL A 201 -17.18 20.41 -7.36
N ASN A 202 -17.09 20.56 -8.68
CA ASN A 202 -15.97 20.06 -9.46
C ASN A 202 -14.65 20.81 -9.17
N LEU A 203 -14.70 22.10 -8.82
CA LEU A 203 -13.52 22.84 -8.34
C LEU A 203 -12.99 22.22 -7.04
N LEU A 204 -13.88 21.98 -6.07
CA LEU A 204 -13.51 21.33 -4.79
C LEU A 204 -12.94 19.92 -5.02
N ARG A 205 -13.57 19.13 -5.89
CA ARG A 205 -13.09 17.78 -6.23
C ARG A 205 -11.73 17.80 -6.91
N ARG A 206 -11.54 18.67 -7.91
CA ARG A 206 -10.23 18.80 -8.60
C ARG A 206 -9.13 19.22 -7.64
N PHE A 207 -9.41 20.17 -6.75
CA PHE A 207 -8.46 20.56 -5.71
C PHE A 207 -8.10 19.38 -4.80
N ARG A 208 -9.11 18.67 -4.30
CA ARG A 208 -8.92 17.46 -3.48
C ARG A 208 -8.11 16.40 -4.23
N ASP A 209 -8.53 16.02 -5.43
CA ASP A 209 -8.01 14.86 -6.15
C ASP A 209 -6.61 15.13 -6.72
N ASN A 210 -6.39 16.31 -7.30
CA ASN A 210 -5.18 16.59 -8.08
C ASN A 210 -4.08 17.29 -7.27
N ILE A 211 -4.41 17.93 -6.15
CA ILE A 211 -3.44 18.67 -5.33
C ILE A 211 -3.29 18.01 -3.94
N VAL A 212 -4.39 17.73 -3.27
CA VAL A 212 -4.34 17.21 -1.90
C VAL A 212 -4.05 15.71 -1.87
N LEU A 213 -4.86 14.89 -2.51
CA LEU A 213 -4.74 13.42 -2.47
C LEU A 213 -3.61 12.87 -3.36
N SER A 214 -3.06 13.70 -4.25
CA SER A 214 -1.89 13.37 -5.07
C SER A 214 -0.56 13.47 -4.32
N THR A 215 -0.58 13.94 -3.06
CA THR A 215 0.63 14.18 -2.25
C THR A 215 0.56 13.45 -0.91
N TYR A 216 1.70 13.08 -0.36
CA TYR A 216 1.81 12.48 0.96
C TYR A 216 1.38 13.46 2.07
N ALA A 217 1.88 14.70 2.06
CA ALA A 217 1.49 15.72 3.04
C ALA A 217 -0.02 16.03 2.96
N GLY A 218 -0.54 16.18 1.74
CA GLY A 218 -1.96 16.43 1.52
C GLY A 218 -2.85 15.27 1.94
N GLN A 219 -2.46 14.01 1.70
CA GLN A 219 -3.18 12.83 2.20
C GLN A 219 -3.23 12.81 3.73
N ARG A 220 -2.12 13.10 4.43
CA ARG A 220 -2.10 13.16 5.91
C ARG A 220 -2.98 14.29 6.46
N PHE A 221 -2.93 15.47 5.86
CA PHE A 221 -3.87 16.55 6.18
C PHE A 221 -5.33 16.11 5.95
N TYR A 222 -5.59 15.48 4.81
CA TYR A 222 -6.94 15.06 4.43
C TYR A 222 -7.50 14.02 5.40
N THR A 223 -6.68 13.13 5.98
CA THR A 223 -7.12 12.21 7.03
C THR A 223 -7.74 12.95 8.23
N ALA A 224 -7.04 13.98 8.74
CA ALA A 224 -7.53 14.79 9.86
C ALA A 224 -8.74 15.65 9.45
N PHE A 225 -8.64 16.35 8.32
CA PHE A 225 -9.71 17.21 7.79
C PHE A 225 -10.98 16.42 7.53
N ASN A 226 -10.88 15.25 6.90
CA ASN A 226 -12.01 14.42 6.54
C ASN A 226 -12.74 13.92 7.79
N THR A 227 -11.99 13.49 8.82
CA THR A 227 -12.56 13.06 10.11
C THR A 227 -13.32 14.21 10.76
N PHE A 228 -12.72 15.42 10.80
CA PHE A 228 -13.38 16.61 11.32
C PHE A 228 -14.62 16.98 10.50
N TYR A 229 -14.51 17.11 9.18
CA TYR A 229 -15.58 17.56 8.29
C TYR A 229 -16.79 16.62 8.33
N TYR A 230 -16.60 15.30 8.24
CA TYR A 230 -17.72 14.34 8.23
C TYR A 230 -18.35 14.11 9.60
N SER A 231 -17.75 14.60 10.70
CA SER A 231 -18.36 14.50 12.04
C SER A 231 -19.63 15.37 12.19
N TRP A 232 -19.77 16.43 11.38
CA TRP A 232 -20.88 17.38 11.47
C TRP A 232 -21.52 17.77 10.12
N SER A 233 -20.79 17.63 9.00
CA SER A 233 -21.30 18.05 7.69
C SER A 233 -22.52 17.28 7.18
N PRO A 234 -22.74 15.98 7.46
CA PRO A 234 -23.95 15.29 7.02
C PRO A 234 -25.24 15.92 7.55
N GLN A 235 -25.24 16.32 8.82
CA GLN A 235 -26.36 16.96 9.49
C GLN A 235 -26.67 18.30 8.83
N ILE A 236 -25.65 19.11 8.55
CA ILE A 236 -25.80 20.40 7.86
C ILE A 236 -26.29 20.21 6.42
N ALA A 237 -25.75 19.23 5.68
CA ALA A 237 -26.19 18.94 4.31
C ALA A 237 -27.68 18.55 4.27
N GLN A 238 -28.15 17.73 5.22
CA GLN A 238 -29.56 17.39 5.33
C GLN A 238 -30.45 18.61 5.65
N ILE A 239 -29.99 19.53 6.50
CA ILE A 239 -30.72 20.77 6.80
C ILE A 239 -30.88 21.63 5.54
N ILE A 240 -29.82 21.80 4.75
CA ILE A 240 -29.87 22.57 3.48
C ILE A 240 -30.83 21.94 2.47
N LEU A 241 -30.89 20.60 2.42
CA LEU A 241 -31.79 19.88 1.52
C LEU A 241 -33.27 20.04 1.94
N LYS A 242 -33.55 20.08 3.25
CA LYS A 242 -34.91 20.27 3.78
C LYS A 242 -35.40 21.72 3.70
N CYS A 243 -34.50 22.69 3.81
CA CYS A 243 -34.83 24.13 3.78
C CYS A 243 -34.14 24.82 2.58
N PRO A 244 -34.79 24.88 1.40
CA PRO A 244 -34.20 25.47 0.19
C PRO A 244 -33.74 26.92 0.36
N GLU A 245 -34.35 27.67 1.26
CA GLU A 245 -34.01 29.07 1.56
C GLU A 245 -32.58 29.21 2.12
N LEU A 246 -32.03 28.15 2.74
CA LEU A 246 -30.66 28.12 3.25
C LEU A 246 -29.61 27.99 2.15
N LYS A 247 -29.99 27.64 0.91
CA LYS A 247 -29.03 27.52 -0.20
C LYS A 247 -28.37 28.86 -0.53
N ILE A 248 -29.13 29.96 -0.56
CA ILE A 248 -28.60 31.30 -0.86
C ILE A 248 -27.56 31.77 0.18
N PRO A 249 -27.86 31.79 1.49
CA PRO A 249 -26.87 32.18 2.49
C PRO A 249 -25.68 31.21 2.50
N MET A 250 -25.89 29.91 2.28
CA MET A 250 -24.78 28.97 2.19
C MET A 250 -23.90 29.23 0.97
N ARG A 251 -24.46 29.62 -0.18
CA ARG A 251 -23.66 30.07 -1.34
C ARG A 251 -22.81 31.28 -0.99
N ILE A 252 -23.38 32.30 -0.34
CA ILE A 252 -22.64 33.50 0.11
C ILE A 252 -21.49 33.10 1.04
N VAL A 253 -21.72 32.16 1.96
CA VAL A 253 -20.68 31.63 2.84
C VAL A 253 -19.63 30.84 2.06
N LEU A 254 -19.98 30.09 1.02
CA LEU A 254 -19.03 29.27 0.25
C LEU A 254 -18.27 30.05 -0.83
N TYR A 255 -18.81 31.14 -1.38
CA TYR A 255 -18.21 31.88 -2.49
C TYR A 255 -16.78 32.35 -2.21
N PRO A 256 -16.47 33.01 -1.07
CA PRO A 256 -15.11 33.40 -0.79
C PRO A 256 -14.16 32.20 -0.67
N LEU A 257 -14.61 31.10 -0.06
CA LEU A 257 -13.83 29.85 0.02
C LEU A 257 -13.55 29.26 -1.37
N LEU A 258 -14.52 29.26 -2.29
CA LEU A 258 -14.31 28.81 -3.66
C LEU A 258 -13.36 29.75 -4.41
N GLY A 259 -13.48 31.05 -4.19
CA GLY A 259 -12.59 32.07 -4.77
C GLY A 259 -11.14 31.91 -4.31
N THR A 260 -10.89 31.66 -3.03
CA THR A 260 -9.52 31.41 -2.53
C THR A 260 -8.94 30.11 -3.08
N LEU A 261 -9.76 29.08 -3.25
CA LEU A 261 -9.37 27.83 -3.90
C LEU A 261 -9.01 28.05 -5.38
N LEU A 262 -9.85 28.78 -6.11
CA LEU A 262 -9.62 29.09 -7.52
C LEU A 262 -8.33 29.92 -7.70
N PHE A 263 -8.12 30.92 -6.84
CA PHE A 263 -6.90 31.70 -6.84
C PHE A 263 -5.66 30.83 -6.57
N ALA A 264 -5.70 30.02 -5.50
CA ALA A 264 -4.57 29.15 -5.15
C ALA A 264 -4.27 28.13 -6.25
N THR A 265 -5.28 27.44 -6.77
CA THR A 265 -5.13 26.46 -7.86
C THR A 265 -4.50 27.09 -9.11
N THR A 266 -4.93 28.28 -9.49
CA THR A 266 -4.36 29.00 -10.65
C THR A 266 -2.86 29.25 -10.48
N ILE A 267 -2.42 29.57 -9.26
CA ILE A 267 -1.00 29.83 -8.97
C ILE A 267 -0.18 28.54 -8.88
N VAL A 268 -0.73 27.47 -8.29
CA VAL A 268 0.07 26.25 -8.04
C VAL A 268 0.02 25.23 -9.16
N ASN A 269 -0.95 25.28 -10.08
CA ASN A 269 -1.08 24.32 -11.18
C ASN A 269 0.21 24.15 -12.02
N PRO A 270 0.96 25.23 -12.35
CA PRO A 270 2.25 25.09 -13.04
C PRO A 270 3.34 24.37 -12.21
N ILE A 271 3.19 24.35 -10.88
CA ILE A 271 4.15 23.77 -9.93
C ILE A 271 3.86 22.28 -9.71
N VAL A 272 2.59 21.85 -9.81
CA VAL A 272 2.17 20.45 -9.59
C VAL A 272 3.04 19.42 -10.34
N PRO A 273 3.32 19.54 -11.65
CA PRO A 273 4.14 18.56 -12.36
C PRO A 273 5.64 18.63 -11.99
N LEU A 274 6.11 19.74 -11.42
CA LEU A 274 7.51 19.94 -11.02
C LEU A 274 7.76 19.38 -9.62
N ASN A 275 6.87 19.70 -8.68
CA ASN A 275 6.91 19.27 -7.30
C ASN A 275 5.52 19.40 -6.67
N SER A 276 4.77 18.29 -6.65
CA SER A 276 3.42 18.25 -6.10
C SER A 276 3.38 18.55 -4.60
N GLU A 277 4.38 18.10 -3.84
CA GLU A 277 4.49 18.37 -2.40
C GLU A 277 4.65 19.86 -2.11
N LEU A 278 5.51 20.56 -2.86
CA LEU A 278 5.63 22.01 -2.75
C LEU A 278 4.31 22.71 -3.12
N ALA A 279 3.64 22.25 -4.18
CA ALA A 279 2.37 22.80 -4.63
C ALA A 279 1.28 22.70 -3.55
N VAL A 280 1.19 21.58 -2.82
CA VAL A 280 0.17 21.43 -1.76
C VAL A 280 0.45 22.33 -0.55
N TYR A 281 1.71 22.50 -0.14
CA TYR A 281 2.04 23.46 0.93
C TYR A 281 1.70 24.89 0.50
N LEU A 282 2.11 25.31 -0.71
CA LEU A 282 1.82 26.65 -1.21
C LEU A 282 0.30 26.91 -1.28
N ALA A 283 -0.45 25.96 -1.84
CA ALA A 283 -1.89 26.08 -1.92
C ALA A 283 -2.53 26.14 -0.51
N GLY A 284 -2.13 25.25 0.40
CA GLY A 284 -2.60 25.23 1.78
C GLY A 284 -2.30 26.53 2.51
N THR A 285 -1.10 27.10 2.34
CA THR A 285 -0.72 28.39 2.93
C THR A 285 -1.55 29.53 2.37
N MET A 286 -1.71 29.63 1.05
CA MET A 286 -2.51 30.68 0.39
C MET A 286 -3.98 30.61 0.81
N ILE A 287 -4.59 29.42 0.76
CA ILE A 287 -5.99 29.24 1.13
C ILE A 287 -6.18 29.57 2.61
N SER A 288 -5.38 29.01 3.51
CA SER A 288 -5.53 29.22 4.95
C SER A 288 -5.32 30.68 5.36
N THR A 289 -4.37 31.38 4.76
CA THR A 289 -4.15 32.81 5.02
C THR A 289 -5.32 33.66 4.54
N LEU A 290 -5.82 33.42 3.32
CA LEU A 290 -6.97 34.16 2.79
C LEU A 290 -8.25 33.86 3.58
N LEU A 291 -8.49 32.60 3.98
CA LEU A 291 -9.64 32.23 4.81
C LEU A 291 -9.58 32.91 6.19
N GLY A 292 -8.40 32.99 6.82
CA GLY A 292 -8.23 33.74 8.07
C GLY A 292 -8.59 35.23 7.92
N ILE A 293 -8.13 35.87 6.84
CA ILE A 293 -8.43 37.27 6.54
C ILE A 293 -9.93 37.47 6.27
N ILE A 294 -10.56 36.59 5.49
CA ILE A 294 -11.94 36.76 5.03
C ILE A 294 -12.95 36.45 6.14
N TYR A 295 -12.81 35.30 6.82
CA TYR A 295 -13.82 34.82 7.76
C TYR A 295 -13.55 35.21 9.22
N VAL A 296 -12.28 35.23 9.64
CA VAL A 296 -11.93 35.35 11.07
C VAL A 296 -11.58 36.78 11.46
N THR A 297 -10.97 37.59 10.57
CA THR A 297 -10.66 39.00 10.86
C THR A 297 -11.90 39.83 11.22
N PRO A 298 -13.03 39.76 10.49
CA PRO A 298 -14.23 40.52 10.88
C PRO A 298 -14.74 40.16 12.29
N VAL A 299 -14.68 38.88 12.65
CA VAL A 299 -15.06 38.38 13.99
C VAL A 299 -14.11 38.89 15.06
N ASN A 300 -12.80 38.85 14.81
CA ASN A 300 -11.80 39.40 15.73
C ASN A 300 -12.01 40.91 15.96
N MET A 301 -12.37 41.66 14.91
CA MET A 301 -12.65 43.10 15.01
C MET A 301 -13.91 43.40 15.82
N THR A 302 -14.98 42.61 15.67
CA THR A 302 -16.20 42.78 16.48
C THR A 302 -15.95 42.44 17.94
N LEU A 303 -15.19 41.37 18.23
CA LEU A 303 -14.78 41.00 19.58
C LEU A 303 -13.95 42.10 20.26
N ASP A 304 -12.97 42.70 19.56
CA ASP A 304 -12.18 43.81 20.11
C ASP A 304 -13.06 45.00 20.53
N ARG A 305 -14.04 45.35 19.68
CA ARG A 305 -15.00 46.43 19.95
C ARG A 305 -15.91 46.13 21.15
N ILE A 306 -16.41 44.90 21.27
CA ILE A 306 -17.32 44.51 22.35
C ILE A 306 -16.57 44.47 23.69
N PHE A 307 -15.41 43.82 23.74
CA PHE A 307 -14.71 43.59 25.00
C PHE A 307 -13.84 44.78 25.43
N LYS A 308 -13.59 45.78 24.57
CA LYS A 308 -12.70 46.94 24.83
C LYS A 308 -11.31 46.54 25.37
N ARG A 309 -10.87 45.31 25.12
CA ARG A 309 -9.61 44.77 25.62
C ARG A 309 -8.53 45.05 24.58
N LYS A 310 -7.31 45.40 25.00
CA LYS A 310 -6.11 45.45 24.12
C LYS A 310 -5.66 44.03 23.73
N ILE A 311 -6.56 43.24 23.13
CA ILE A 311 -6.31 41.82 22.78
C ILE A 311 -5.29 41.71 21.64
N PHE A 312 -5.32 42.67 20.70
CA PHE A 312 -4.54 42.62 19.47
C PHE A 312 -3.28 43.49 19.56
N ALA A 313 -2.14 42.85 19.82
CA ALA A 313 -0.84 43.50 20.01
C ALA A 313 0.22 42.94 19.05
N LYS A 314 1.08 43.83 18.52
CA LYS A 314 2.15 43.48 17.56
C LYS A 314 3.14 42.43 18.08
N LYS A 315 3.43 42.42 19.39
CA LYS A 315 4.33 41.43 20.01
C LYS A 315 3.71 40.02 19.97
N THR A 316 2.40 39.91 20.18
CA THR A 316 1.68 38.63 20.11
C THR A 316 1.57 38.13 18.68
N SER A 317 1.32 39.01 17.71
CA SER A 317 1.28 38.61 16.29
C SER A 317 2.62 38.02 15.84
N LEU A 318 3.74 38.59 16.29
CA LEU A 318 5.07 38.07 15.98
C LEU A 318 5.31 36.68 16.61
N LYS A 319 4.87 36.47 17.86
CA LYS A 319 4.94 35.14 18.50
C LYS A 319 4.15 34.08 17.73
N LEU A 320 2.93 34.41 17.30
CA LEU A 320 2.08 33.51 16.51
C LEU A 320 2.73 33.16 15.16
N THR A 321 3.41 34.13 14.52
CA THR A 321 4.20 33.86 13.30
C THR A 321 5.33 32.86 13.55
N TYR A 322 6.11 33.02 14.62
CA TYR A 322 7.18 32.08 14.94
C TYR A 322 6.65 30.68 15.24
N ILE A 323 5.54 30.56 15.98
CA ILE A 323 4.89 29.27 16.25
C ILE A 323 4.46 28.61 14.93
N THR A 324 3.81 29.37 14.04
CA THR A 324 3.34 28.86 12.74
C THR A 324 4.51 28.40 11.86
N MET A 325 5.63 29.13 11.86
CA MET A 325 6.86 28.73 11.16
C MET A 325 7.45 27.45 11.77
N GLY A 326 7.47 27.33 13.11
CA GLY A 326 7.90 26.12 13.79
C GLY A 326 7.07 24.89 13.41
N ILE A 327 5.74 25.04 13.29
CA ILE A 327 4.84 23.95 12.87
C ILE A 327 5.06 23.59 11.39
N LEU A 328 5.33 24.56 10.52
CA LEU A 328 5.71 24.27 9.12
C LEU A 328 6.98 23.43 9.06
N ILE A 329 8.02 23.83 9.80
CA ILE A 329 9.29 23.10 9.86
C ILE A 329 9.03 21.68 10.40
N ALA A 330 8.23 21.54 11.45
CA ALA A 330 7.86 20.24 12.00
C ALA A 330 7.10 19.37 10.97
N SER A 331 6.23 19.96 10.16
CA SER A 331 5.51 19.26 9.08
C SER A 331 6.49 18.75 8.02
N ILE A 332 7.41 19.60 7.55
CA ILE A 332 8.43 19.23 6.57
C ILE A 332 9.34 18.12 7.13
N MET A 333 9.75 18.22 8.40
CA MET A 333 10.56 17.19 9.06
C MET A 333 9.80 15.86 9.19
N ALA A 334 8.53 15.89 9.62
CA ALA A 334 7.70 14.69 9.73
C ALA A 334 7.49 14.03 8.36
N GLN A 335 7.41 14.83 7.30
CA GLN A 335 7.33 14.34 5.93
C GLN A 335 8.61 13.65 5.47
N ILE A 336 9.78 14.29 5.65
CA ILE A 336 11.08 13.72 5.28
C ILE A 336 11.32 12.39 6.01
N LEU A 337 10.93 12.33 7.29
CA LEU A 337 11.06 11.14 8.13
C LEU A 337 9.93 10.11 7.93
N THR A 338 8.98 10.36 7.02
CA THR A 338 7.84 9.47 6.74
C THR A 338 7.02 9.11 7.99
N LEU A 339 6.85 10.05 8.92
CA LEU A 339 6.13 9.85 10.18
C LEU A 339 4.65 10.19 10.03
N ASP A 340 3.83 9.19 9.70
CA ASP A 340 2.39 9.34 9.41
C ASP A 340 1.60 10.15 10.45
N LEU A 341 1.72 9.77 11.72
CA LEU A 341 0.97 10.39 12.82
C LEU A 341 1.43 11.82 13.06
N ALA A 342 2.75 12.04 13.10
CA ALA A 342 3.32 13.37 13.30
C ALA A 342 2.94 14.32 12.15
N LEU A 343 2.98 13.84 10.91
CA LEU A 343 2.60 14.64 9.74
C LEU A 343 1.10 14.97 9.74
N THR A 344 0.24 14.02 10.14
CA THR A 344 -1.20 14.25 10.29
C THR A 344 -1.50 15.36 11.30
N ILE A 345 -0.85 15.31 12.47
CA ILE A 345 -1.05 16.30 13.54
C ILE A 345 -0.51 17.67 13.10
N THR A 346 0.72 17.71 12.57
CA THR A 346 1.41 18.97 12.24
C THR A 346 0.78 19.68 11.05
N THR A 347 0.37 18.98 9.99
CA THR A 347 -0.31 19.59 8.83
C THR A 347 -1.69 20.17 9.20
N ALA A 348 -2.47 19.48 10.04
CA ALA A 348 -3.73 20.00 10.54
C ALA A 348 -3.52 21.23 11.44
N ALA A 349 -2.56 21.15 12.37
CA ALA A 349 -2.19 22.27 13.23
C ALA A 349 -1.68 23.46 12.41
N TYR A 350 -0.92 23.22 11.35
CA TYR A 350 -0.38 24.25 10.46
C TYR A 350 -1.49 25.07 9.81
N VAL A 351 -2.49 24.40 9.23
CA VAL A 351 -3.65 25.05 8.60
C VAL A 351 -4.42 25.92 9.60
N VAL A 352 -4.73 25.38 10.78
CA VAL A 352 -5.45 26.13 11.83
C VAL A 352 -4.63 27.34 12.30
N MET A 353 -3.33 27.14 12.56
CA MET A 353 -2.45 28.21 13.03
C MET A 353 -2.22 29.29 11.99
N LEU A 354 -2.22 28.96 10.70
CA LEU A 354 -2.19 29.95 9.62
C LEU A 354 -3.46 30.82 9.60
N ILE A 355 -4.64 30.22 9.74
CA ILE A 355 -5.92 30.94 9.81
C ILE A 355 -5.91 31.90 11.02
N VAL A 356 -5.48 31.43 12.20
CA VAL A 356 -5.38 32.24 13.41
C VAL A 356 -4.35 33.37 13.25
N THR A 357 -3.15 33.05 12.76
CA THR A 357 -2.06 34.02 12.66
C THR A 357 -2.34 35.10 11.63
N SER A 358 -2.82 34.73 10.43
CA SER A 358 -3.19 35.68 9.38
C SER A 358 -4.32 36.61 9.81
N SER A 359 -5.36 36.06 10.44
CA SER A 359 -6.49 36.86 10.93
C SER A 359 -6.07 37.82 12.05
N TYR A 360 -5.20 37.39 12.95
CA TYR A 360 -4.66 38.20 14.05
C TYR A 360 -3.77 39.34 13.54
N ILE A 361 -2.89 39.06 12.57
CA ILE A 361 -2.05 40.07 11.92
C ILE A 361 -2.90 41.11 11.20
N ALA A 362 -3.88 40.68 10.40
CA ALA A 362 -4.78 41.58 9.69
C ALA A 362 -5.57 42.48 10.65
N THR A 363 -6.14 41.90 11.70
CA THR A 363 -6.85 42.65 12.75
C THR A 363 -5.95 43.70 13.41
N THR A 364 -4.73 43.31 13.79
CA THR A 364 -3.75 44.20 14.43
C THR A 364 -3.37 45.37 13.51
N LYS A 365 -3.15 45.12 12.22
CA LYS A 365 -2.85 46.17 11.23
C LYS A 365 -4.02 47.15 11.10
N ILE A 366 -5.23 46.66 10.88
CA ILE A 366 -6.43 47.50 10.69
C ILE A 366 -6.68 48.39 11.91
N LEU A 367 -6.61 47.83 13.13
CA LEU A 367 -6.82 48.59 14.36
C LEU A 367 -5.75 49.68 14.58
N ASN A 368 -4.48 49.39 14.26
CA ASN A 368 -3.41 50.37 14.38
C ASN A 368 -3.56 51.51 13.37
N THR A 369 -3.95 51.23 12.13
CA THR A 369 -4.23 52.27 11.12
C THR A 369 -5.41 53.15 11.53
N TYR A 370 -6.46 52.58 12.13
CA TYR A 370 -7.60 53.37 12.62
C TYR A 370 -7.22 54.29 13.78
N LYS A 371 -6.35 53.84 14.69
CA LYS A 371 -5.84 54.65 15.81
C LYS A 371 -4.90 55.78 15.38
N GLN A 372 -4.24 55.68 14.23
CA GLN A 372 -3.37 56.74 13.71
C GLN A 372 -4.15 57.82 12.93
N ARG A 373 -5.41 57.55 12.56
CA ARG A 373 -6.29 58.51 11.84
C ARG A 373 -7.21 59.31 12.76
N LYS A 374 -7.29 58.93 14.04
CA LYS A 374 -7.93 59.69 15.12
C LYS A 374 -6.85 60.33 15.96
#